data_AF-A0A529LM39-F1
#
_entry.id   AF-A0A529LM39-F1
#
_cell.length_a   1.000
_cell.length_b   1.000
_cell.length_c   1.000
_cell.angle_alpha   90.00
_cell.angle_beta   90.00
_cell.angle_gamma   90.00
#
_symmetry.space_group_name_H-M   'P 1'
#
loop_
_entity.id
_entity.type
_entity.pdbx_description
1 polymer ?
#
loop_
_entity_poly.entity_id
_entity_poly.type
_entity_poly.pdbx_seq_one_letter_code
_entity_poly.pdbx_strand_id
1 'polypeptide(L)' 'MLGDLAAFGGLFLTAFAAATILPLQSEAALVGFLLAGTHSPAALVLVATIGNVLGSVVNWLLG' A
#
# COMPACT_ATOMS: atom_id res chain seq x y z
N MET A 1 10.29 -8.86 12.96
CA MET A 1 10.99 -7.54 12.92
C MET A 1 11.38 -7.12 11.51
N LEU A 2 12.29 -7.80 10.78
CA LEU A 2 12.59 -7.42 9.38
C LEU A 2 11.44 -7.72 8.41
N GLY A 3 10.73 -8.85 8.63
CA GLY A 3 9.61 -9.28 7.78
C GLY A 3 8.41 -8.33 7.83
N ASP A 4 8.08 -7.81 9.01
CA ASP A 4 6.97 -6.87 9.20
C ASP A 4 7.25 -5.53 8.52
N LEU A 5 8.48 -5.03 8.63
CA LEU A 5 8.91 -3.80 7.96
C LEU A 5 8.89 -3.96 6.44
N ALA A 6 9.34 -5.10 5.92
CA ALA A 6 9.26 -5.40 4.49
C ALA A 6 7.81 -5.52 4.00
N ALA A 7 6.93 -6.14 4.80
CA ALA A 7 5.52 -6.30 4.47
C ALA A 7 4.78 -4.96 4.43
N PHE A 8 4.82 -4.19 5.52
CA PHE A 8 4.15 -2.89 5.59
C PHE A 8 4.80 -1.85 4.67
N GLY A 9 6.14 -1.81 4.60
CA GLY A 9 6.86 -0.91 3.70
C GLY A 9 6.59 -1.23 2.23
N GLY A 10 6.62 -2.52 1.86
CA GLY A 10 6.25 -2.96 0.52
C GLY A 10 4.82 -2.58 0.17
N LEU A 11 3.86 -2.90 1.04
CA LEU A 11 2.44 -2.55 0.84
C LEU A 11 2.24 -1.03 0.68
N PHE A 12 2.89 -0.22 1.52
CA PHE A 12 2.86 1.24 1.42
C PHE A 12 3.39 1.74 0.08
N LEU A 13 4.58 1.29 -0.33
CA LEU A 13 5.20 1.72 -1.59
C LEU A 13 4.35 1.30 -2.80
N THR A 14 3.75 0.11 -2.75
CA THR A 14 2.87 -0.38 -3.81
C THR A 14 1.61 0.48 -3.90
N ALA A 15 0.97 0.79 -2.78
CA ALA A 15 -0.22 1.64 -2.74
C ALA A 15 0.08 3.09 -3.14
N PHE A 16 1.21 3.64 -2.68
CA PHE A 16 1.67 4.97 -3.07
C PHE A 16 1.93 5.06 -4.56
N ALA A 17 2.69 4.11 -5.13
CA ALA A 17 2.98 4.07 -6.56
C ALA A 17 1.70 3.92 -7.41
N ALA A 18 0.79 3.04 -7.00
CA ALA A 18 -0.50 2.82 -7.67
C ALA A 18 -1.40 4.05 -7.71
N ALA A 19 -1.34 4.89 -6.68
CA ALA A 19 -2.13 6.12 -6.60
C ALA A 19 -1.49 7.33 -7.30
N THR A 20 -0.36 7.14 -7.99
CA THR A 20 0.30 8.16 -8.82
C THR A 20 0.05 7.91 -10.31
N ILE A 21 1.01 8.23 -11.18
CA ILE A 21 0.91 8.09 -12.64
C ILE A 21 1.07 6.63 -13.10
N LEU A 22 1.57 5.75 -12.24
CA LEU A 22 1.87 4.37 -12.62
C LEU A 22 0.59 3.51 -12.68
N PRO A 23 0.37 2.74 -13.77
CA PRO A 23 -0.74 1.80 -13.86
C PRO A 23 -0.43 0.56 -13.02
N LEU A 24 -0.73 0.63 -11.72
CA LEU A 24 -0.51 -0.45 -10.76
C LEU A 24 -1.79 -0.68 -9.93
N GLN A 25 -2.00 -1.91 -9.46
CA GLN A 25 -3.13 -2.26 -8.60
C GLN A 25 -2.65 -2.53 -7.17
N SER A 26 -3.04 -1.67 -6.23
CA SER A 26 -2.69 -1.79 -4.82
C SER A 26 -3.44 -2.93 -4.11
N GLU A 27 -4.64 -3.24 -4.59
CA GLU A 27 -5.56 -4.23 -4.02
C GLU A 27 -5.00 -5.65 -4.11
N ALA A 28 -4.27 -5.97 -5.19
CA ALA A 28 -3.64 -7.27 -5.34
C ALA A 28 -2.58 -7.51 -4.25
N ALA A 29 -1.77 -6.50 -3.93
CA ALA A 29 -0.78 -6.58 -2.86
C ALA A 29 -1.46 -6.69 -1.48
N LEU A 30 -2.49 -5.88 -1.22
CA LEU A 30 -3.26 -5.94 0.04
C LEU A 30 -3.91 -7.32 0.23
N VAL A 31 -4.58 -7.85 -0.79
CA VAL A 31 -5.20 -9.18 -0.76
C VAL A 31 -4.16 -10.26 -0.55
N GLY A 32 -2.98 -10.16 -1.19
CA GLY A 32 -1.87 -11.09 -0.94
C GLY A 32 -1.48 -11.18 0.53
N PHE A 33 -1.35 -10.04 1.21
CA PHE A 33 -1.05 -10.02 2.65
C PHE A 33 -2.22 -10.47 3.54
N LEU A 34 -3.47 -10.15 3.16
CA LEU A 34 -4.65 -10.63 3.87
C LEU A 34 -4.78 -12.16 3.81
N LEU A 35 -4.53 -12.75 2.63
CA LEU A 35 -4.54 -14.19 2.43
C LEU A 35 -3.39 -14.89 3.16
N ALA A 36 -2.24 -14.22 3.30
CA ALA A 36 -1.14 -14.75 4.10
C ALA A 36 -1.50 -14.87 5.60
N GLY A 37 -2.46 -14.08 6.10
CA GLY A 37 -3.01 -14.21 7.45
C GLY A 37 -2.01 -13.91 8.58
N THR A 38 -0.85 -13.34 8.26
CA THR A 38 0.26 -13.10 9.20
C THR A 38 0.18 -11.76 9.94
N HIS A 39 -0.60 -10.81 9.41
CA HIS A 39 -0.70 -9.45 9.94
C HIS A 39 -2.18 -9.08 10.18
N SER A 40 -2.42 -8.13 11.09
CA SER A 40 -3.76 -7.62 11.34
C SER A 40 -4.35 -6.97 10.07
N PRO A 41 -5.56 -7.39 9.63
CA PRO A 41 -6.23 -6.78 8.48
C PRO A 41 -6.39 -5.26 8.61
N ALA A 42 -6.71 -4.79 9.82
CA ALA A 42 -6.86 -3.36 10.07
C ALA A 42 -5.53 -2.59 9.88
N ALA A 43 -4.41 -3.17 10.31
CA ALA A 43 -3.10 -2.56 10.13
C ALA A 43 -2.70 -2.50 8.64
N LEU A 44 -2.95 -3.58 7.89
CA LEU A 44 -2.68 -3.63 6.45
C LEU A 44 -3.51 -2.58 5.69
N VAL A 45 -4.82 -2.50 5.97
CA VAL A 45 -5.72 -1.50 5.35
C VAL A 45 -5.28 -0.09 5.68
N LEU A 46 -4.91 0.18 6.94
CA LEU A 46 -4.48 1.51 7.37
C LEU A 46 -3.19 1.95 6.65
N VAL A 47 -2.19 1.07 6.57
CA VAL A 47 -0.93 1.36 5.86
C VAL A 47 -1.16 1.56 4.36
N ALA A 48 -1.95 0.69 3.72
CA ALA A 48 -2.29 0.83 2.30
C ALA A 48 -3.04 2.14 2.03
N THR A 49 -3.98 2.52 2.91
CA THR A 49 -4.76 3.76 2.79
C THR A 49 -3.87 4.99 2.89
N ILE A 50 -2.92 5.04 3.84
CA ILE A 50 -1.99 6.16 3.96
C ILE A 50 -1.14 6.29 2.69
N GLY A 51 -0.62 5.18 2.16
CA GLY A 51 0.11 5.17 0.90
C GLY A 51 -0.73 5.71 -0.26
N ASN A 52 -1.97 5.23 -0.39
CA ASN A 52 -2.89 5.63 -1.43
C ASN A 52 -3.28 7.13 -1.35
N VAL A 53 -3.54 7.65 -0.15
CA VAL A 53 -3.87 9.07 0.05
C VAL A 53 -2.67 9.95 -0.29
N LEU A 54 -1.47 9.61 0.18
CA LEU A 54 -0.26 10.37 -0.15
C LEU A 54 0.07 10.32 -1.63
N GLY A 55 -0.07 9.16 -2.27
CA GLY A 55 0.10 9.02 -3.71
C GLY A 55 -0.92 9.85 -4.48
N SER A 56 -2.18 9.88 -4.03
CA SER A 56 -3.23 10.74 -4.62
C SER A 56 -2.92 12.23 -4.47
N VAL A 57 -2.36 12.65 -3.33
CA VAL A 57 -1.88 14.03 -3.13
C VAL A 57 -0.75 14.35 -4.09
N VAL A 58 0.22 13.45 -4.26
CA VAL A 58 1.30 13.64 -5.25
C VAL A 58 0.75 13.67 -6.67
N ASN A 59 -0.17 12.77 -7.01
CA ASN A 59 -0.83 12.77 -8.31
C ASN A 59 -1.53 14.10 -8.59
N TRP A 60 -2.28 14.62 -7.61
CA TRP A 60 -2.95 15.91 -7.70
C TRP A 60 -1.97 17.09 -7.85
N LEU A 61 -0.79 17.02 -7.22
CA LEU A 61 0.27 18.02 -7.39
C LEU A 61 0.93 17.93 -8.77
N LEU A 62 0.97 16.75 -9.39
CA LEU A 62 1.54 16.53 -10.72
C LEU A 62 0.58 16.92 -11.86
N GLY A 63 -0.73 16.94 -11.60
CA GLY A 63 -1.77 17.34 -12.54
C GLY A 63 -2.79 16.26 -12.80
#